data_AF-A0A2A2IAP9-F1
#
_entry.id   AF-A0A2A2IAP9-F1
#
_cell.length_a   1.000
_cell.length_b   1.000
_cell.length_c   1.000
_cell.angle_alpha   90.00
_cell.angle_beta   90.00
_cell.angle_gamma   90.00
#
_symmetry.space_group_name_H-M   'P 1'
#
loop_
_entity.id
_entity.type
_entity.pdbx_description
1 polymer ?
#
loop_
_entity_poly.entity_id
_entity_poly.type
_entity_poly.pdbx_seq_one_letter_code
_entity_poly.pdbx_strand_id
1 'polypeptide(L)'
;MAQQNLHQQLQQASQQIHDAEENVRLAQGSDPNLLEQAEQELKKAEQVLENAQNQAGTEATENAQFQQAFQQLHDTRQQVQEAQQNNSDVL
;
A
#
# COMPACT_ATOMS: atom_id res chain seq x y z
N MET A 1 0.99 17.28 19.08
CA MET A 1 1.88 17.23 17.91
C MET A 1 1.98 15.83 17.31
N ALA A 2 2.10 14.75 18.11
CA ALA A 2 2.15 13.37 17.61
C ALA A 2 0.92 12.95 16.77
N GLN A 3 -0.30 13.27 17.20
CA GLN A 3 -1.54 12.92 16.48
C GLN A 3 -1.70 13.64 15.12
N GLN A 4 -1.21 14.88 14.98
CA GLN A 4 -1.22 15.57 13.67
C GLN A 4 -0.25 14.92 12.68
N ASN A 5 0.88 14.41 13.18
CA ASN A 5 1.87 13.70 12.39
C ASN A 5 1.33 12.32 11.95
N LEU A 6 0.61 11.62 12.83
CA LEU A 6 -0.04 10.36 12.52
C LEU A 6 -1.02 10.51 11.34
N HIS A 7 -1.94 11.48 11.40
CA HIS A 7 -2.93 11.68 10.34
C HIS A 7 -2.27 11.94 8.98
N GLN A 8 -1.21 12.75 8.94
CA GLN A 8 -0.46 13.03 7.71
C GLN A 8 0.25 11.78 7.17
N GLN A 9 0.85 10.98 8.04
CA GLN A 9 1.48 9.71 7.66
C GLN A 9 0.45 8.72 7.10
N LEU A 10 -0.69 8.54 7.76
CA LEU A 10 -1.75 7.64 7.29
C LEU A 10 -2.34 8.10 5.95
N GLN A 11 -2.51 9.41 5.77
CA GLN A 11 -2.97 9.97 4.50
C GLN A 11 -1.94 9.72 3.39
N GLN A 12 -0.65 9.89 3.68
CA GLN A 12 0.42 9.62 2.73
C GLN A 12 0.48 8.13 2.35
N ALA A 13 0.36 7.22 3.32
CA ALA A 13 0.32 5.79 3.06
C ALA A 13 -0.90 5.42 2.20
N SER A 14 -2.08 5.96 2.53
CA SER A 14 -3.31 5.72 1.76
C SER A 14 -3.17 6.20 0.31
N GLN A 15 -2.57 7.36 0.07
CA GLN A 15 -2.30 7.85 -1.28
C GLN A 15 -1.37 6.90 -2.05
N GLN A 16 -0.26 6.49 -1.43
CA GLN A 16 0.70 5.55 -2.05
C GLN A 16 0.07 4.20 -2.39
N ILE A 17 -0.85 3.70 -1.55
CA ILE A 17 -1.57 2.45 -1.82
C ILE A 17 -2.53 2.63 -3.00
N HIS A 18 -3.20 3.78 -3.09
CA HIS A 18 -4.12 4.07 -4.16
C HIS A 18 -3.40 4.23 -5.51
N ASP A 19 -2.24 4.89 -5.51
CA ASP A 19 -1.39 5.02 -6.70
C ASP A 19 -0.85 3.62 -7.13
N ALA A 20 -0.47 2.78 -6.18
CA ALA A 20 -0.09 1.39 -6.44
C ALA A 20 -1.24 0.56 -7.01
N GLU A 21 -2.46 0.72 -6.51
CA GLU A 21 -3.65 0.02 -7.00
C GLU A 21 -3.96 0.40 -8.46
N GLU A 22 -3.87 1.70 -8.79
CA GLU A 22 -4.03 2.17 -10.15
C GLU A 22 -2.94 1.60 -11.08
N ASN A 23 -1.69 1.59 -10.62
CA ASN A 23 -0.58 0.98 -11.35
C ASN A 23 -0.82 -0.52 -11.61
N VAL A 24 -1.30 -1.29 -10.62
CA VAL A 24 -1.64 -2.71 -10.81
C VAL A 24 -2.72 -2.89 -11.86
N ARG A 25 -3.80 -2.11 -11.79
CA ARG A 25 -4.90 -2.19 -12.76
C ARG A 25 -4.45 -1.87 -14.17
N LEU A 26 -3.55 -0.90 -14.35
CA LEU A 26 -2.95 -0.56 -15.63
C LEU A 26 -1.98 -1.64 -16.13
N ALA A 27 -1.29 -2.31 -15.20
CA ALA A 27 -0.26 -3.29 -15.50
C ALA A 27 -0.79 -4.68 -15.85
N GLN A 28 -1.99 -5.05 -15.40
CA GLN A 28 -2.59 -6.38 -15.56
C GLN A 28 -2.41 -6.93 -16.99
N GLY A 29 -1.50 -7.88 -17.15
CA GLY A 29 -1.24 -8.60 -18.40
C GLY A 29 -0.42 -7.85 -19.47
N SER A 30 0.10 -6.66 -19.18
CA SER A 30 0.69 -5.79 -20.23
C SER A 30 2.01 -5.11 -19.87
N ASP A 31 2.27 -4.76 -18.60
CA ASP A 31 3.50 -4.02 -18.25
C ASP A 31 4.08 -4.41 -16.88
N PRO A 32 5.11 -5.26 -16.83
CA PRO A 32 5.71 -5.67 -15.57
C PRO A 32 6.41 -4.53 -14.81
N ASN A 33 6.80 -3.44 -15.48
CA ASN A 33 7.43 -2.30 -14.79
C ASN A 33 6.44 -1.58 -13.87
N LEU A 34 5.18 -1.48 -14.30
CA LEU A 34 4.12 -0.89 -13.48
C LEU A 34 3.81 -1.75 -12.25
N LEU A 35 3.89 -3.09 -12.35
CA LEU A 35 3.78 -3.98 -11.19
C LEU A 35 4.94 -3.78 -10.21
N GLU A 36 6.16 -3.63 -10.72
CA GLU A 36 7.33 -3.37 -9.88
C GLU A 36 7.24 -2.01 -9.18
N GLN A 37 6.74 -0.98 -9.88
CA GLN A 37 6.46 0.32 -9.28
C GLN A 37 5.39 0.24 -8.18
N ALA A 38 4.27 -0.44 -8.45
CA ALA A 38 3.22 -0.66 -7.46
C ALA A 38 3.77 -1.37 -6.21
N GLU A 39 4.60 -2.40 -6.38
CA GLU A 39 5.23 -3.10 -5.24
C GLU A 39 6.13 -2.16 -4.42
N GLN A 40 6.89 -1.29 -5.08
CA GLN A 40 7.73 -0.31 -4.38
C GLN A 40 6.90 0.73 -3.62
N GLU A 41 5.78 1.18 -4.17
CA GLU A 41 4.87 2.11 -3.50
C GLU A 41 4.18 1.47 -2.30
N LEU A 42 3.74 0.22 -2.42
CA LEU A 42 3.20 -0.54 -1.29
C LEU A 42 4.24 -0.73 -0.18
N LYS A 43 5.50 -1.04 -0.51
CA LYS A 43 6.57 -1.13 0.51
C LYS A 43 6.78 0.19 1.25
N LYS A 44 6.72 1.33 0.54
CA LYS A 44 6.81 2.65 1.19
C LYS A 44 5.60 2.89 2.11
N ALA A 45 4.40 2.58 1.65
CA ALA A 45 3.19 2.74 2.43
C ALA A 45 3.21 1.88 3.70
N GLU A 46 3.64 0.62 3.59
CA GLU A 46 3.84 -0.28 4.74
C GLU A 46 4.81 0.32 5.75
N GLN A 47 5.95 0.85 5.28
CA GLN A 47 6.94 1.45 6.15
C GLN A 47 6.41 2.70 6.87
N VAL A 48 5.54 3.47 6.21
CA VAL A 48 4.84 4.61 6.82
C VAL A 48 3.83 4.15 7.87
N LEU A 49 3.07 3.08 7.58
CA LEU A 49 2.13 2.48 8.53
C LEU A 49 2.86 1.89 9.76
N GLU A 50 3.97 1.17 9.57
CA GLU A 50 4.80 0.68 10.67
C GLU A 50 5.37 1.84 11.51
N ASN A 51 5.85 2.92 10.89
CA ASN A 51 6.30 4.10 11.63
C ASN A 51 5.17 4.75 12.42
N ALA A 52 3.99 4.89 11.80
CA ALA A 52 2.79 5.38 12.47
C ALA A 52 2.42 4.50 13.68
N GLN A 53 2.48 3.18 13.54
CA GLN A 53 2.28 2.22 14.62
C GLN A 53 3.35 2.34 15.71
N ASN A 54 4.63 2.47 15.35
CA ASN A 54 5.70 2.63 16.33
C ASN A 54 5.60 3.97 17.09
N GLN A 55 5.11 5.03 16.44
CA GLN A 55 4.99 6.36 17.03
C GLN A 55 3.77 6.51 17.95
N ALA A 56 2.60 6.01 17.53
CA ALA A 56 1.36 6.15 18.29
C ALA A 56 0.93 4.86 19.02
N GLY A 57 1.65 3.75 18.83
CA GLY A 57 1.36 2.47 19.47
C GLY A 57 -0.05 1.98 19.14
N THR A 58 -0.77 1.58 20.19
CA THR A 58 -2.15 1.09 20.10
C THR A 58 -3.10 2.12 19.47
N GLU A 59 -2.87 3.42 19.67
CA GLU A 59 -3.71 4.48 19.11
C GLU A 59 -3.67 4.51 17.57
N ALA A 60 -2.55 4.10 16.94
CA ALA A 60 -2.50 3.93 15.49
C ALA A 60 -3.36 2.75 15.06
N THR A 61 -3.27 1.60 15.72
CA THR A 61 -4.02 0.40 15.34
C THR A 61 -5.52 0.53 15.55
N GLU A 62 -5.95 1.37 16.48
CA GLU A 62 -7.36 1.70 16.72
C GLU A 62 -7.87 2.82 15.80
N ASN A 63 -6.98 3.45 15.03
CA ASN A 63 -7.35 4.50 14.10
C ASN A 63 -8.05 3.91 12.85
N ALA A 64 -9.24 4.39 12.54
CA ALA A 64 -10.00 3.94 11.38
C ALA A 64 -9.24 4.11 10.05
N GLN A 65 -8.46 5.19 9.89
CA GLN A 65 -7.66 5.41 8.69
C GLN A 65 -6.49 4.44 8.60
N PHE A 66 -5.89 4.07 9.72
CA PHE A 66 -4.83 3.05 9.74
C PHE A 66 -5.40 1.70 9.33
N GLN A 67 -6.54 1.30 9.91
CA GLN A 67 -7.19 0.03 9.57
C GLN A 67 -7.57 -0.01 8.09
N GLN A 68 -8.13 1.09 7.57
CA GLN A 68 -8.49 1.19 6.15
C GLN A 68 -7.25 1.11 5.25
N ALA A 69 -6.20 1.89 5.54
CA ALA A 69 -4.97 1.86 4.75
C ALA A 69 -4.29 0.49 4.83
N PHE A 70 -4.24 -0.14 6.01
CA PHE A 70 -3.65 -1.46 6.19
C PHE A 70 -4.43 -2.54 5.41
N GLN A 71 -5.76 -2.46 5.40
CA GLN A 71 -6.59 -3.36 4.60
C GLN A 71 -6.36 -3.15 3.10
N GLN A 72 -6.38 -1.91 2.62
CA GLN A 72 -6.11 -1.60 1.21
C GLN A 72 -4.70 -2.05 0.80
N LEU A 73 -3.68 -1.83 1.64
CA LEU A 73 -2.32 -2.29 1.40
C LEU A 73 -2.28 -3.80 1.15
N HIS A 74 -2.95 -4.57 2.01
CA HIS A 74 -3.00 -6.02 1.91
C HIS A 74 -3.73 -6.47 0.63
N ASP A 75 -4.89 -5.88 0.36
CA ASP A 75 -5.70 -6.19 -0.83
C ASP A 75 -4.92 -5.87 -2.12
N THR A 76 -4.30 -4.69 -2.21
CA THR A 76 -3.50 -4.28 -3.38
C THR A 76 -2.25 -5.14 -3.54
N ARG A 77 -1.57 -5.51 -2.44
CA ARG A 77 -0.41 -6.42 -2.50
C ARG A 77 -0.80 -7.79 -3.06
N GLN A 78 -1.97 -8.30 -2.67
CA GLN A 78 -2.49 -9.54 -3.23
C GLN A 78 -2.74 -9.41 -4.74
N GLN A 79 -3.36 -8.30 -5.18
CA GLN A 79 -3.56 -8.04 -6.61
C GLN A 79 -2.24 -7.92 -7.38
N VAL A 80 -1.19 -7.29 -6.82
CA VAL A 80 0.16 -7.26 -7.42
C VAL A 80 0.67 -8.68 -7.65
N GLN A 81 0.61 -9.54 -6.61
CA GLN A 81 1.11 -10.90 -6.69
C GLN A 81 0.34 -11.73 -7.71
N GLU A 82 -0.99 -11.61 -7.74
CA GLU A 82 -1.83 -12.26 -8.73
C GLU A 82 -1.50 -11.77 -10.14
N ALA A 83 -1.34 -10.46 -10.35
CA ALA A 83 -0.99 -9.90 -11.64
C ALA A 83 0.41 -10.34 -12.10
N GLN A 84 1.40 -10.39 -11.19
CA GLN A 84 2.75 -10.90 -11.48
C GLN A 84 2.73 -12.39 -11.86
N GLN A 85 1.94 -13.21 -11.17
CA GLN A 85 1.78 -14.63 -11.52
C GLN A 85 1.08 -14.81 -12.86
N ASN A 86 -0.02 -14.10 -13.11
CA ASN A 86 -0.74 -14.17 -14.40
C ASN A 86 0.15 -13.72 -15.57
N ASN A 87 1.01 -12.72 -15.38
CA ASN A 87 1.96 -12.30 -16.41
C ASN A 87 3.08 -13.32 -16.65
N SER A 88 3.41 -14.14 -15.64
CA SER A 88 4.43 -15.19 -15.73
C SER A 88 3.91 -16.49 -16.33
N ASP A 89 2.61 -16.78 -16.20
CA ASP A 89 1.96 -17.99 -16.72
C ASP A 89 1.64 -17.91 -18.24
N VAL A 90 1.64 -16.69 -18.80
CA VAL A 90 1.37 -16.44 -20.24
C VAL A 90 2.65 -16.52 -21.12
N LEU A 91 3.84 -16.70 -20.53
CA LEU A 91 5.12 -16.84 -21.25
C LEU A 91 5.49 -18.31 -21.52
#